data_AF-A0A6P6YB89-F1
#
_entry.id   AF-A0A6P6YB89-F1
#
_cell.length_a   1.000
_cell.length_b   1.000
_cell.length_c   1.000
_cell.angle_alpha   90.00
_cell.angle_beta   90.00
_cell.angle_gamma   90.00
#
_symmetry.space_group_name_H-M   'P 1'
#
loop_
_entity.id
_entity.type
_entity.pdbx_description
1 polymer ?
#
loop_
_entity_poly.entity_id
_entity_poly.type
_entity_poly.pdbx_seq_one_letter_code
_entity_poly.pdbx_strand_id
1 'polypeptide(L)'
;MLPVIRRKITLLFNLYELGQLVCSPELTESINSLAKELASEHSKLLLNIDVEDHLNHEILEKIEFYTSKLKILIGFCNGQFNANSIKLPKIKLEFSGKQRDWLSFLKIFEALLSKNGFSLEEKFLLLMNALPLFIKKDLPMVPTEENFEWIIQHLSSKFGDVNEIGRNLLSEVENLSLNRRSPLYLVVDKLSVLYAQALNLSISEEVREYVFKKKLFAAISLPLVGRLKEAGLVSVKDCLAFLSRQAKVEKEWRSCGNYGDGISFSSGRSVIALCRLCGFKDHKTFACRVGSAASRKKMAMLKKLCLRCLQPGHLAKDCKSKFLCTSCRGMHSSNVCSNASPGRSTKTMNNVDINDDVKDEFSEALNCLALSDN
;
A
#
# COMPACT_ATOMS: atom_id res chain seq x y z
N MET A 1 -4.21 -10.65 55.67
CA MET A 1 -2.97 -11.20 55.07
C MET A 1 -3.04 -11.18 53.55
N LEU A 2 -4.00 -11.90 52.94
CA LEU A 2 -4.17 -12.00 51.49
C LEU A 2 -4.24 -10.66 50.69
N PRO A 3 -4.95 -9.60 51.12
CA PRO A 3 -4.95 -8.33 50.38
C PRO A 3 -3.57 -7.65 50.30
N VAL A 4 -2.75 -7.80 51.34
CA VAL A 4 -1.39 -7.25 51.40
C VAL A 4 -0.48 -7.99 50.43
N ILE A 5 -0.59 -9.33 50.37
CA ILE A 5 0.16 -10.18 49.43
C ILE A 5 -0.22 -9.81 47.99
N ARG A 6 -1.52 -9.71 47.69
CA ARG A 6 -2.04 -9.31 46.37
C ARG A 6 -1.55 -7.92 45.93
N ARG A 7 -1.50 -6.96 46.85
CA ARG A 7 -0.96 -5.62 46.59
C ARG A 7 0.53 -5.66 46.27
N LYS A 8 1.33 -6.41 47.02
CA LYS A 8 2.77 -6.58 46.77
C LYS A 8 3.03 -7.24 45.40
N ILE A 9 2.28 -8.29 45.06
CA ILE A 9 2.35 -8.95 43.74
C ILE A 9 2.00 -7.95 42.63
N THR A 10 0.95 -7.14 42.81
CA THR A 10 0.54 -6.16 41.79
C THR A 10 1.58 -5.08 41.58
N LEU A 11 2.19 -4.56 42.64
CA LEU A 11 3.26 -3.56 42.53
C LEU A 11 4.49 -4.13 41.79
N LEU A 12 4.91 -5.34 42.14
CA LEU A 12 6.03 -6.01 41.46
C LEU A 12 5.68 -6.34 39.99
N PHE A 13 4.46 -6.80 39.74
CA PHE A 13 4.00 -7.10 38.38
C PHE A 13 3.95 -5.85 37.51
N ASN A 14 3.48 -4.72 38.04
CA ASN A 14 3.47 -3.45 37.31
C ASN A 14 4.89 -2.94 37.01
N LEU A 15 5.86 -3.14 37.93
CA LEU A 15 7.26 -2.81 37.66
C LEU A 15 7.87 -3.71 36.57
N TYR A 16 7.50 -4.99 36.53
CA TYR A 16 7.79 -5.88 35.40
C TYR A 16 7.17 -5.31 34.13
N GLU A 17 5.90 -4.88 34.20
CA GLU A 17 5.21 -4.36 33.03
C GLU A 17 5.78 -3.05 32.47
N LEU A 18 6.41 -2.27 33.34
CA LEU A 18 7.11 -1.04 32.98
C LEU A 18 8.56 -1.28 32.54
N GLY A 19 9.02 -2.54 32.51
CA GLY A 19 10.40 -2.89 32.18
C GLY A 19 11.43 -2.39 33.19
N GLN A 20 11.00 -2.05 34.40
CA GLN A 20 11.83 -1.50 35.47
C GLN A 20 12.36 -2.59 36.43
N LEU A 21 11.89 -3.82 36.27
CA LEU A 21 12.31 -4.94 37.12
C LEU A 21 13.70 -5.45 36.72
N VAL A 22 14.64 -5.48 37.67
CA VAL A 22 15.97 -6.06 37.49
C VAL A 22 16.10 -7.30 38.38
N CYS A 23 16.43 -8.44 37.80
CA CYS A 23 16.59 -9.69 38.55
C CYS A 23 17.82 -9.60 39.47
N SER A 24 17.56 -9.43 40.77
CA SER A 24 18.56 -9.60 41.83
C SER A 24 18.27 -10.87 42.64
N PRO A 25 19.27 -11.42 43.35
CA PRO A 25 19.07 -12.56 44.26
C PRO A 25 18.01 -12.27 45.32
N GLU A 26 18.01 -11.05 45.88
CA GLU A 26 17.06 -10.62 46.92
C GLU A 26 15.63 -10.51 46.38
N LEU A 27 15.47 -10.01 45.15
CA LEU A 27 14.17 -9.91 44.50
C LEU A 27 13.60 -11.30 44.19
N THR A 28 14.46 -12.22 43.75
CA THR A 28 14.07 -13.62 43.46
C THR A 28 13.59 -14.32 44.72
N GLU A 29 14.31 -14.13 45.84
CA GLU A 29 13.91 -14.65 47.15
C GLU A 29 12.58 -14.03 47.61
N SER A 30 12.39 -12.73 47.43
CA SER A 30 11.14 -12.02 47.75
C SER A 30 9.95 -12.55 46.96
N ILE A 31 10.10 -12.77 45.65
CA ILE A 31 9.04 -13.34 44.79
C ILE A 31 8.71 -14.78 45.21
N ASN A 32 9.72 -15.59 45.53
CA ASN A 32 9.53 -16.96 46.00
C ASN A 32 8.84 -17.03 47.37
N SER A 33 9.15 -16.11 48.28
CA SER A 33 8.44 -15.95 49.56
C SER A 33 6.98 -15.57 49.34
N LEU A 34 6.69 -14.58 48.48
CA LEU A 34 5.33 -14.18 48.13
C LEU A 34 4.53 -15.33 47.49
N ALA A 35 5.17 -16.17 46.69
CA ALA A 35 4.53 -17.33 46.08
C ALA A 35 4.13 -18.39 47.12
N LYS A 36 4.99 -18.66 48.10
CA LYS A 36 4.68 -19.57 49.20
C LYS A 36 3.54 -19.05 50.07
N GLU A 37 3.57 -17.75 50.40
CA GLU A 37 2.52 -17.10 51.19
C GLU A 37 1.18 -17.09 50.45
N LEU A 38 1.16 -16.75 49.16
CA LEU A 38 -0.07 -16.76 48.36
C LEU A 38 -0.66 -18.16 48.23
N ALA A 39 0.18 -19.18 47.99
CA ALA A 39 -0.28 -20.56 47.90
C ALA A 39 -0.91 -21.05 49.22
N SER A 40 -0.31 -20.69 50.37
CA SER A 40 -0.88 -21.03 51.68
C SER A 40 -2.27 -20.40 51.88
N GLU A 41 -2.42 -19.12 51.55
CA GLU A 41 -3.69 -18.41 51.72
C GLU A 41 -4.75 -18.86 50.70
N HIS A 42 -4.38 -19.16 49.45
CA HIS A 42 -5.30 -19.70 48.44
C HIS A 42 -5.78 -21.11 48.81
N SER A 43 -4.91 -21.98 49.35
CA SER A 43 -5.33 -23.30 49.84
C SER A 43 -6.32 -23.21 51.00
N LYS A 44 -6.15 -22.25 51.92
CA LYS A 44 -7.13 -22.01 53.00
C LYS A 44 -8.49 -21.54 52.47
N LEU A 45 -8.50 -20.74 51.41
CA LEU A 45 -9.75 -20.30 50.77
C LEU A 45 -10.44 -21.47 50.06
N LEU A 46 -9.70 -22.29 49.32
CA LEU A 46 -10.25 -23.44 48.59
C LEU A 46 -10.87 -24.50 49.51
N LEU A 47 -10.39 -24.63 50.75
CA LEU A 47 -10.98 -25.52 51.75
C LEU A 47 -12.34 -25.05 52.28
N ASN A 48 -12.72 -23.78 52.06
CA ASN A 48 -13.94 -23.17 52.57
C ASN A 48 -14.91 -22.74 51.45
N ILE A 49 -14.71 -23.23 50.22
CA ILE A 49 -15.51 -22.86 49.04
C ILE A 49 -16.46 -24.00 48.68
N ASP A 50 -17.75 -23.69 48.64
CA ASP A 50 -18.78 -24.53 48.00
C ASP A 50 -18.90 -24.16 46.52
N VAL A 51 -18.72 -25.13 45.63
CA VAL A 51 -18.56 -24.92 44.17
C VAL A 51 -19.84 -24.36 43.50
N GLU A 52 -20.99 -24.42 44.16
CA GLU A 52 -22.30 -24.02 43.61
C GLU A 52 -22.67 -22.54 43.84
N ASP A 53 -21.86 -21.76 44.58
CA ASP A 53 -22.14 -20.34 44.87
C ASP A 53 -21.44 -19.38 43.90
N HIS A 54 -22.19 -18.45 43.31
CA HIS A 54 -21.68 -17.39 42.43
C HIS A 54 -20.62 -16.50 43.11
N LEU A 55 -20.68 -16.31 44.44
CA LEU A 55 -19.66 -15.55 45.17
C LEU A 55 -18.29 -16.26 45.17
N ASN A 56 -18.29 -17.59 45.06
CA ASN A 56 -17.07 -18.39 45.01
C ASN A 56 -16.41 -18.39 43.63
N HIS A 57 -17.16 -18.12 42.55
CA HIS A 57 -16.60 -17.90 41.22
C HIS A 57 -15.65 -16.70 41.18
N GLU A 58 -16.03 -15.58 41.82
CA GLU A 58 -15.17 -14.39 41.92
C GLU A 58 -13.89 -14.68 42.73
N ILE A 59 -13.97 -15.57 43.73
CA ILE A 59 -12.81 -16.00 44.51
C ILE A 59 -11.87 -16.85 43.66
N LEU A 60 -12.39 -17.79 42.87
CA LEU A 60 -11.62 -18.64 41.95
C LEU A 60 -10.93 -17.82 40.86
N GLU A 61 -11.61 -16.83 40.26
CA GLU A 61 -11.01 -15.90 39.30
C GLU A 61 -9.86 -15.10 39.92
N LYS A 62 -10.04 -14.58 41.14
CA LYS A 62 -8.96 -13.90 41.87
C LYS A 62 -7.81 -14.85 42.14
N ILE A 63 -8.06 -16.11 42.51
CA ILE A 63 -7.01 -17.12 42.73
C ILE A 63 -6.19 -17.33 41.45
N GLU A 64 -6.85 -17.54 40.32
CA GLU A 64 -6.20 -17.74 39.02
C GLU A 64 -5.41 -16.50 38.58
N PHE A 65 -6.00 -15.31 38.73
CA PHE A 65 -5.38 -14.03 38.36
C PHE A 65 -4.04 -13.79 39.07
N TYR A 66 -4.01 -13.88 40.41
CA TYR A 66 -2.78 -13.62 41.17
C TYR A 66 -1.75 -14.75 41.03
N THR A 67 -2.21 -16.00 40.86
CA THR A 67 -1.31 -17.14 40.58
C THR A 67 -0.62 -16.98 39.23
N SER A 68 -1.34 -16.47 38.22
CA SER A 68 -0.80 -16.22 36.88
C SER A 68 0.23 -15.09 36.88
N LYS A 69 -0.02 -13.99 37.60
CA LYS A 69 0.95 -12.89 37.76
C LYS A 69 2.27 -13.35 38.38
N LEU A 70 2.22 -14.20 39.41
CA LEU A 70 3.43 -14.75 40.04
C LEU A 70 4.19 -15.72 39.13
N LYS A 71 3.51 -16.56 38.35
CA LYS A 71 4.18 -17.45 37.39
C LYS A 71 5.02 -16.67 36.38
N ILE A 72 4.50 -15.52 35.91
CA ILE A 72 5.21 -14.63 35.00
C ILE A 72 6.44 -14.01 35.68
N LEU A 73 6.30 -13.50 36.91
CA LEU A 73 7.40 -12.93 37.69
C LEU A 73 8.51 -13.97 37.97
N ILE A 74 8.14 -15.20 38.32
CA ILE A 74 9.08 -16.30 38.56
C ILE A 74 9.81 -16.69 37.26
N GLY A 75 9.09 -16.80 36.14
CA GLY A 75 9.70 -17.11 34.85
C GLY A 75 10.65 -16.01 34.38
N PHE A 76 10.40 -14.74 34.75
CA PHE A 76 11.34 -13.64 34.48
C PHE A 76 12.64 -13.81 35.28
N CYS A 77 12.55 -14.08 36.58
CA CYS A 77 13.72 -14.35 37.42
C CYS A 77 14.53 -15.57 36.96
N ASN A 78 13.86 -16.59 36.45
CA ASN A 78 14.51 -17.82 35.95
C ASN A 78 15.04 -17.69 34.51
N GLY A 79 14.99 -16.50 33.89
CA GLY A 79 15.44 -16.28 32.52
C GLY A 79 14.58 -16.96 31.44
N GLN A 80 13.38 -17.43 31.80
CA GLN A 80 12.41 -18.03 30.86
C GLN A 80 11.68 -16.96 30.04
N PHE A 81 11.62 -15.72 30.54
CA PHE A 81 11.04 -14.58 29.85
C PHE A 81 12.07 -13.45 29.74
N ASN A 82 12.46 -13.07 28.51
CA ASN A 82 13.19 -11.82 28.29
C ASN A 82 12.28 -10.63 28.67
N ALA A 83 12.83 -9.56 29.26
CA ALA A 83 12.16 -8.31 29.66
C ALA A 83 11.39 -7.55 28.56
N ASN A 84 11.17 -8.17 27.39
CA ASN A 84 10.46 -7.63 26.24
C ASN A 84 9.05 -8.21 26.04
N SER A 85 8.45 -8.85 27.04
CA SER A 85 7.12 -9.47 26.93
C SER A 85 6.05 -8.85 27.84
N ILE A 86 5.85 -7.53 27.72
CA ILE A 86 4.51 -6.96 27.80
C ILE A 86 4.10 -6.70 26.37
N LYS A 87 3.14 -7.49 25.89
CA LYS A 87 2.40 -7.13 24.69
C LYS A 87 1.33 -6.10 25.09
N LEU A 88 1.76 -4.92 25.55
CA LEU A 88 1.12 -3.71 25.07
C LEU A 88 1.24 -3.83 23.55
N PRO A 89 0.15 -3.72 22.77
CA PRO A 89 0.33 -3.59 21.34
C PRO A 89 1.38 -2.49 21.16
N LYS A 90 2.54 -2.81 20.57
CA LYS A 90 3.56 -1.83 20.15
C LYS A 90 3.01 -0.95 19.02
N ILE A 91 1.73 -0.65 19.06
CA ILE A 91 1.10 0.38 18.28
C ILE A 91 1.52 1.64 19.00
N LYS A 92 2.56 2.29 18.47
CA LYS A 92 2.78 3.72 18.73
C LYS A 92 1.53 4.44 18.23
N LEU A 93 0.53 4.55 19.08
CA LEU A 93 -0.64 5.36 18.80
C LEU A 93 -0.18 6.79 19.02
N GLU A 94 0.17 7.45 17.92
CA GLU A 94 0.60 8.83 17.89
C GLU A 94 -0.32 9.57 16.92
N PHE A 95 -0.92 10.65 17.39
CA PHE A 95 -1.62 11.60 16.54
C PHE A 95 -0.62 12.67 16.11
N SER A 96 -0.45 12.88 14.80
CA SER A 96 0.51 13.87 14.31
C SER A 96 0.01 15.31 14.43
N GLY A 97 -1.27 15.51 14.79
CA GLY A 97 -1.92 16.81 14.82
C GLY A 97 -2.31 17.33 13.45
N LYS A 98 -2.36 16.46 12.42
CA LYS A 98 -2.85 16.81 11.08
C LYS A 98 -4.28 16.29 10.92
N GLN A 99 -5.04 16.90 10.01
CA GLN A 99 -6.43 16.49 9.77
C GLN A 99 -6.51 15.10 9.09
N ARG A 100 -5.55 14.82 8.20
CA ARG A 100 -5.50 13.61 7.37
C ARG A 100 -5.36 12.29 8.14
N ASP A 101 -4.77 12.31 9.33
CA ASP A 101 -4.52 11.12 10.16
C ASP A 101 -5.52 11.00 11.31
N TRP A 102 -6.35 12.01 11.57
CA TRP A 102 -7.31 12.02 12.67
C TRP A 102 -8.29 10.84 12.62
N LEU A 103 -8.92 10.60 11.46
CA LEU A 103 -9.88 9.50 11.30
C LEU A 103 -9.24 8.12 11.49
N SER A 104 -7.98 7.96 11.09
CA SER A 104 -7.24 6.71 11.30
C SER A 104 -6.85 6.55 12.76
N PHE A 105 -6.39 7.63 13.41
CA PHE A 105 -6.09 7.68 14.83
C PHE A 105 -7.31 7.29 15.67
N LEU A 106 -8.46 7.95 15.46
CA LEU A 106 -9.68 7.67 16.20
C LEU A 106 -10.12 6.22 16.06
N LYS A 107 -10.16 5.67 14.84
CA LYS A 107 -10.55 4.26 14.62
C LYS A 107 -9.63 3.28 15.35
N ILE A 108 -8.32 3.54 15.36
CA ILE A 108 -7.36 2.69 16.08
C ILE A 108 -7.53 2.87 17.59
N PHE A 109 -7.73 4.10 18.05
CA PHE A 109 -7.95 4.42 19.46
C PHE A 109 -9.22 3.76 20.00
N GLU A 110 -10.35 3.94 19.35
CA GLU A 110 -11.62 3.28 19.70
C GLU A 110 -11.50 1.76 19.69
N ALA A 111 -10.84 1.17 18.69
CA ALA A 111 -10.60 -0.26 18.64
C ALA A 111 -9.71 -0.77 19.79
N LEU A 112 -8.77 0.05 20.27
CA LEU A 112 -7.95 -0.26 21.45
C LEU A 112 -8.77 -0.18 22.73
N LEU A 113 -9.63 0.83 22.85
CA LEU A 113 -10.52 0.99 24.00
C LEU A 113 -11.57 -0.12 24.10
N SER A 114 -12.10 -0.58 22.98
CA SER A 114 -13.11 -1.64 22.94
C SER A 114 -12.55 -3.05 23.23
N LYS A 115 -11.25 -3.27 23.03
CA LYS A 115 -10.61 -4.59 23.20
C LYS A 115 -10.08 -4.85 24.59
N ASN A 116 -9.79 -3.79 25.35
CA ASN A 116 -9.18 -3.88 26.66
C ASN A 116 -10.08 -3.09 27.63
N GLY A 117 -10.54 -3.71 28.72
CA GLY A 117 -11.39 -3.07 29.72
C GLY A 117 -10.62 -2.04 30.56
N PHE A 118 -10.19 -0.94 29.94
CA PHE A 118 -9.41 0.13 30.57
C PHE A 118 -10.24 0.97 31.55
N SER A 119 -9.63 1.41 32.65
CA SER A 119 -10.19 2.41 33.57
C SER A 119 -10.21 3.81 32.94
N LEU A 120 -10.95 4.77 33.53
CA LEU A 120 -11.01 6.15 33.05
C LEU A 120 -9.63 6.82 33.01
N GLU A 121 -8.82 6.60 34.05
CA GLU A 121 -7.47 7.14 34.18
C GLU A 121 -6.53 6.56 33.11
N GLU A 122 -6.66 5.27 32.81
CA GLU A 122 -5.89 4.59 31.77
C GLU A 122 -6.26 5.12 30.37
N LYS A 123 -7.57 5.31 30.10
CA LYS A 123 -8.06 5.91 28.85
C LYS A 123 -7.53 7.33 28.68
N PHE A 124 -7.57 8.13 29.74
CA PHE A 124 -7.10 9.51 29.75
C PHE A 124 -5.59 9.57 29.51
N LEU A 125 -4.81 8.75 30.23
CA LEU A 125 -3.36 8.69 30.06
C LEU A 125 -2.96 8.24 28.64
N LEU A 126 -3.68 7.26 28.07
CA LEU A 126 -3.45 6.79 26.71
C LEU A 126 -3.69 7.90 25.68
N LEU A 127 -4.82 8.61 25.80
CA LEU A 127 -5.14 9.77 24.95
C LEU A 127 -4.06 10.84 25.08
N MET A 128 -3.72 11.23 26.31
CA MET A 128 -2.72 12.27 26.54
C MET A 128 -1.34 11.87 26.03
N ASN A 129 -0.95 10.60 26.10
CA ASN A 129 0.33 10.15 25.53
C ASN A 129 0.33 10.13 24.00
N ALA A 130 -0.83 9.87 23.38
CA ALA A 130 -0.94 9.83 21.93
C ALA A 130 -0.98 11.22 21.27
N LEU A 131 -1.38 12.26 22.00
CA LEU A 131 -1.45 13.63 21.48
C LEU A 131 -0.06 14.31 21.44
N PRO A 132 0.17 15.25 20.51
CA PRO A 132 1.39 16.05 20.48
C PRO A 132 1.34 17.21 21.49
N LEU A 133 2.50 17.65 21.98
CA LEU A 133 2.61 18.65 23.06
C LEU A 133 1.87 19.97 22.76
N PHE A 134 1.88 20.42 21.51
CA PHE A 134 1.20 21.67 21.10
C PHE A 134 -0.33 21.58 21.15
N ILE A 135 -0.90 20.38 21.20
CA ILE A 135 -2.34 20.16 21.44
C ILE A 135 -2.59 20.05 22.94
N LYS A 136 -1.74 19.31 23.67
CA LYS A 136 -1.91 19.07 25.12
C LYS A 136 -1.98 20.34 25.96
N LYS A 137 -1.25 21.39 25.57
CA LYS A 137 -1.19 22.66 26.31
C LYS A 137 -2.54 23.38 26.43
N ASP A 138 -3.47 23.12 25.50
CA ASP A 138 -4.74 23.82 25.40
C ASP A 138 -5.91 22.94 25.92
N LEU A 139 -5.62 21.80 26.58
CA LEU A 139 -6.61 20.83 27.04
C LEU A 139 -6.73 20.78 28.57
N PRO A 140 -7.92 20.45 29.11
CA PRO A 140 -8.08 20.19 30.54
C PRO A 140 -7.28 18.94 30.96
N MET A 141 -6.44 19.06 31.98
CA MET A 141 -5.49 18.03 32.44
C MET A 141 -6.02 17.12 33.57
N VAL A 142 -7.31 17.23 33.90
CA VAL A 142 -7.94 16.45 34.98
C VAL A 142 -8.67 15.25 34.37
N PRO A 143 -8.39 14.01 34.81
CA PRO A 143 -9.05 12.80 34.30
C PRO A 143 -10.47 12.66 34.88
N THR A 144 -11.44 13.33 34.25
CA THR A 144 -12.88 13.15 34.50
C THR A 144 -13.56 12.66 33.24
N GLU A 145 -14.72 12.01 33.38
CA GLU A 145 -15.51 11.51 32.25
C GLU A 145 -15.96 12.66 31.33
N GLU A 146 -16.43 13.75 31.92
CA GLU A 146 -16.78 14.99 31.20
C GLU A 146 -15.61 15.56 30.40
N ASN A 147 -14.40 15.62 30.99
CA ASN A 147 -13.22 16.14 30.30
C ASN A 147 -12.79 15.20 29.17
N PHE A 148 -12.85 13.88 29.40
CA PHE A 148 -12.49 12.90 28.38
C PHE A 148 -13.42 13.01 27.15
N GLU A 149 -14.73 13.02 27.38
CA GLU A 149 -15.72 13.18 26.32
C GLU A 149 -15.56 14.52 25.59
N TRP A 150 -15.38 15.61 26.33
CA TRP A 150 -15.18 16.94 25.76
C TRP A 150 -13.93 17.01 24.89
N ILE A 151 -12.79 16.44 25.32
CA ILE A 151 -11.55 16.43 24.53
C ILE A 151 -11.78 15.70 23.20
N ILE A 152 -12.41 14.52 23.24
CA ILE A 152 -12.68 13.74 22.03
C ILE A 152 -13.62 14.50 21.09
N GLN A 153 -14.68 15.13 21.61
CA GLN A 153 -15.59 15.95 20.81
C GLN A 153 -14.90 17.19 20.22
N HIS A 154 -14.11 17.90 21.03
CA HIS A 154 -13.38 19.10 20.61
C HIS A 154 -12.38 18.78 19.49
N LEU A 155 -11.58 17.73 19.66
CA LEU A 155 -10.64 17.29 18.64
C LEU A 155 -11.36 16.74 17.40
N SER A 156 -12.50 16.06 17.56
CA SER A 156 -13.31 15.59 16.43
C SER A 156 -13.91 16.75 15.62
N SER A 157 -14.36 17.81 16.28
CA SER A 157 -14.83 19.01 15.60
C SER A 157 -13.71 19.73 14.86
N LYS A 158 -12.52 19.81 15.48
CA LYS A 158 -11.36 20.52 14.91
C LYS A 158 -10.64 19.76 13.80
N PHE A 159 -10.53 18.44 13.91
CA PHE A 159 -9.73 17.61 13.01
C PHE A 159 -10.53 16.56 12.23
N GLY A 160 -11.81 16.37 12.55
CA GLY A 160 -12.65 15.31 11.96
C GLY A 160 -13.66 15.77 10.92
N ASP A 161 -13.61 17.02 10.46
CA ASP A 161 -14.45 17.45 9.33
C ASP A 161 -14.07 16.67 8.05
N VAL A 162 -14.87 15.65 7.77
CA VAL A 162 -14.71 14.74 6.62
C VAL A 162 -14.78 15.52 5.30
N ASN A 163 -15.58 16.60 5.23
CA ASN A 163 -15.73 17.41 4.03
C ASN A 163 -14.47 18.25 3.77
N GLU A 164 -13.87 18.81 4.81
CA GLU A 164 -12.62 19.55 4.69
C GLU A 164 -11.43 18.63 4.36
N ILE A 165 -11.33 17.47 5.00
CA ILE A 165 -10.33 16.44 4.64
C ILE A 165 -10.52 16.03 3.17
N GLY A 166 -11.75 15.81 2.74
CA GLY A 166 -12.09 15.47 1.36
C GLY A 166 -11.70 16.57 0.36
N ARG A 167 -12.03 17.83 0.64
CA ARG A 167 -11.63 18.98 -0.19
C ARG A 167 -10.12 19.12 -0.29
N ASN A 168 -9.40 18.96 0.82
CA ASN A 168 -7.94 19.01 0.85
C ASN A 168 -7.33 17.87 0.02
N LEU A 169 -7.88 16.66 0.10
CA LEU A 169 -7.44 15.52 -0.72
C LEU A 169 -7.67 15.76 -2.22
N LEU A 170 -8.84 16.28 -2.60
CA LEU A 170 -9.14 16.58 -4.00
C LEU A 170 -8.21 17.69 -4.53
N SER A 171 -7.97 18.73 -3.73
CA SER A 171 -7.00 19.79 -4.06
C SER A 171 -5.58 19.23 -4.21
N GLU A 172 -5.16 18.29 -3.35
CA GLU A 172 -3.87 17.62 -3.49
C GLU A 172 -3.77 16.87 -4.83
N VAL A 173 -4.81 16.12 -5.21
CA VAL A 173 -4.86 15.40 -6.49
C VAL A 173 -4.73 16.36 -7.67
N GLU A 174 -5.46 17.48 -7.66
CA GLU A 174 -5.40 18.48 -8.73
C GLU A 174 -4.01 19.12 -8.83
N ASN A 175 -3.38 19.41 -7.70
CA ASN A 175 -2.09 20.09 -7.60
C ASN A 175 -0.88 19.15 -7.69
N LEU A 176 -1.07 17.83 -7.82
CA LEU A 176 0.04 16.88 -7.99
C LEU A 176 0.96 17.30 -9.15
N SER A 177 2.26 17.38 -8.90
CA SER A 177 3.28 17.72 -9.90
C SER A 177 3.60 16.53 -10.83
N LEU A 178 2.58 15.95 -11.46
CA LEU A 178 2.69 14.86 -12.43
C LEU A 178 2.44 15.39 -13.84
N ASN A 179 3.24 14.93 -14.79
CA ASN A 179 3.13 15.29 -16.20
C ASN A 179 3.37 14.06 -17.07
N ARG A 180 3.17 14.18 -18.38
CA ARG A 180 3.32 13.08 -19.35
C ARG A 180 4.71 12.44 -19.41
N ARG A 181 5.74 13.08 -18.84
CA ARG A 181 7.12 12.56 -18.73
C ARG A 181 7.38 11.87 -17.39
N SER A 182 6.49 12.02 -16.41
CA SER A 182 6.59 11.34 -15.13
C SER A 182 6.62 9.82 -15.32
N PRO A 183 7.46 9.08 -14.57
CA PRO A 183 7.49 7.63 -14.65
C PRO A 183 6.12 7.02 -14.35
N LEU A 184 5.70 6.03 -15.15
CA LEU A 184 4.35 5.47 -15.04
C LEU A 184 4.09 4.83 -13.68
N TYR A 185 5.07 4.15 -13.10
CA TYR A 185 4.95 3.56 -11.75
C TYR A 185 4.64 4.64 -10.69
N LEU A 186 5.27 5.81 -10.77
CA LEU A 186 5.06 6.90 -9.82
C LEU A 186 3.65 7.49 -9.94
N VAL A 187 3.16 7.64 -11.17
CA VAL A 187 1.79 8.10 -11.44
C VAL A 187 0.77 7.12 -10.85
N VAL A 188 0.96 5.82 -11.13
CA VAL A 188 0.06 4.77 -10.64
C VAL A 188 0.09 4.67 -9.12
N ASP A 189 1.27 4.61 -8.50
CA ASP A 189 1.40 4.44 -7.05
C ASP A 189 0.77 5.61 -6.30
N LYS A 190 1.08 6.85 -6.70
CA LYS A 190 0.52 8.05 -6.05
C LYS A 190 -1.00 8.15 -6.20
N LEU A 191 -1.51 8.02 -7.43
CA LEU A 191 -2.94 8.13 -7.67
C LEU A 191 -3.73 6.98 -7.03
N SER A 192 -3.17 5.77 -6.97
CA SER A 192 -3.83 4.63 -6.32
C SER A 192 -4.01 4.84 -4.81
N VAL A 193 -2.99 5.38 -4.14
CA VAL A 193 -3.07 5.69 -2.69
C VAL A 193 -4.13 6.77 -2.44
N LEU A 194 -4.09 7.86 -3.19
CA LEU A 194 -5.05 8.96 -3.03
C LEU A 194 -6.48 8.52 -3.37
N TYR A 195 -6.64 7.64 -4.37
CA TYR A 195 -7.96 7.11 -4.75
C TYR A 195 -8.54 6.21 -3.64
N ALA A 196 -7.70 5.38 -3.02
CA ALA A 196 -8.11 4.58 -1.87
C ALA A 196 -8.50 5.45 -0.66
N GLN A 197 -7.79 6.56 -0.41
CA GLN A 197 -8.16 7.52 0.62
C GLN A 197 -9.51 8.18 0.32
N ALA A 198 -9.77 8.56 -0.94
CA ALA A 198 -11.04 9.13 -1.36
C ALA A 198 -12.22 8.17 -1.16
N LEU A 199 -12.01 6.86 -1.38
CA LEU A 199 -13.01 5.82 -1.08
C LEU A 199 -13.28 5.71 0.42
N ASN A 200 -12.24 5.75 1.25
CA ASN A 200 -12.38 5.65 2.72
C ASN A 200 -13.09 6.86 3.34
N LEU A 201 -13.02 8.01 2.69
CA LEU A 201 -13.74 9.23 3.08
C LEU A 201 -15.17 9.30 2.51
N SER A 202 -15.61 8.26 1.79
CA SER A 202 -16.93 8.21 1.15
C SER A 202 -17.22 9.41 0.25
N ILE A 203 -16.20 9.96 -0.43
CA ILE A 203 -16.38 11.05 -1.40
C ILE A 203 -17.29 10.54 -2.53
N SER A 204 -18.24 11.39 -2.94
CA SER A 204 -19.17 11.12 -4.04
C SER A 204 -18.44 10.54 -5.25
N GLU A 205 -19.00 9.45 -5.79
CA GLU A 205 -18.41 8.71 -6.91
C GLU A 205 -18.20 9.60 -8.13
N GLU A 206 -19.15 10.48 -8.44
CA GLU A 206 -19.09 11.39 -9.58
C GLU A 206 -17.89 12.35 -9.47
N VAL A 207 -17.75 13.02 -8.31
CA VAL A 207 -16.68 13.97 -8.04
C VAL A 207 -15.32 13.26 -8.04
N ARG A 208 -15.25 12.10 -7.37
CA ARG A 208 -14.04 11.28 -7.28
C ARG A 208 -13.59 10.81 -8.67
N GLU A 209 -14.50 10.26 -9.47
CA GLU A 209 -14.18 9.79 -10.82
C GLU A 209 -13.73 10.94 -11.73
N TYR A 210 -14.40 12.09 -11.68
CA TYR A 210 -14.06 13.26 -12.48
C TYR A 210 -12.65 13.80 -12.18
N VAL A 211 -12.36 14.12 -10.90
CA VAL A 211 -11.07 14.73 -10.49
C VAL A 211 -9.91 13.81 -10.82
N PHE A 212 -10.04 12.51 -10.51
CA PHE A 212 -8.96 11.56 -10.74
C PHE A 212 -8.77 11.24 -12.24
N LYS A 213 -9.83 11.12 -13.05
CA LYS A 213 -9.69 10.96 -14.51
C LYS A 213 -8.99 12.14 -15.13
N LYS A 214 -9.41 13.36 -14.80
CA LYS A 214 -8.79 14.60 -15.28
C LYS A 214 -7.29 14.59 -15.01
N LYS A 215 -6.88 14.24 -13.78
CA LYS A 215 -5.46 14.20 -13.42
C LYS A 215 -4.71 13.04 -14.07
N LEU A 216 -5.30 11.85 -14.09
CA LEU A 216 -4.70 10.65 -14.67
C LEU A 216 -4.39 10.85 -16.15
N PHE A 217 -5.35 11.34 -16.92
CA PHE A 217 -5.17 11.58 -18.37
C PHE A 217 -4.20 12.72 -18.67
N ALA A 218 -4.08 13.71 -17.78
CA ALA A 218 -3.04 14.73 -17.87
C ALA A 218 -1.62 14.17 -17.58
N ALA A 219 -1.52 13.16 -16.70
CA ALA A 219 -0.26 12.60 -16.25
C ALA A 219 0.30 11.47 -17.14
N ILE A 220 -0.53 10.80 -17.96
CA ILE A 220 -0.08 9.69 -18.82
C ILE A 220 0.13 10.10 -20.28
N SER A 221 0.90 9.30 -21.02
CA SER A 221 1.16 9.54 -22.45
C SER A 221 -0.08 9.30 -23.33
N LEU A 222 -0.22 10.08 -24.42
CA LEU A 222 -1.35 9.96 -25.35
C LEU A 222 -1.59 8.53 -25.91
N PRO A 223 -0.54 7.74 -26.24
CA PRO A 223 -0.74 6.35 -26.65
C PRO A 223 -1.39 5.48 -25.57
N LEU A 224 -1.09 5.73 -24.28
CA LEU A 224 -1.72 5.01 -23.17
C LEU A 224 -3.17 5.45 -22.99
N VAL A 225 -3.48 6.74 -23.17
CA VAL A 225 -4.86 7.24 -23.18
C VAL A 225 -5.69 6.51 -24.24
N GLY A 226 -5.17 6.37 -25.46
CA GLY A 226 -5.83 5.63 -26.54
C GLY A 226 -6.14 4.19 -26.15
N ARG A 227 -5.16 3.48 -25.58
CA ARG A 227 -5.32 2.09 -25.12
C ARG A 227 -6.33 1.92 -23.99
N LEU A 228 -6.46 2.91 -23.10
CA LEU A 228 -7.49 2.87 -22.06
C LEU A 228 -8.90 3.00 -22.65
N LYS A 229 -9.06 3.88 -23.66
CA LYS A 229 -10.32 4.04 -24.40
C LYS A 229 -10.68 2.79 -25.21
N GLU A 230 -9.71 2.23 -25.94
CA GLU A 230 -9.89 0.98 -26.70
C GLU A 230 -10.28 -0.21 -25.79
N ALA A 231 -9.73 -0.26 -24.58
CA ALA A 231 -10.07 -1.28 -23.59
C ALA A 231 -11.45 -1.07 -22.94
N GLY A 232 -12.18 0.00 -23.30
CA GLY A 232 -13.52 0.29 -22.78
C GLY A 232 -13.54 0.55 -21.27
N LEU A 233 -12.45 1.03 -20.69
CA LEU A 233 -12.36 1.21 -19.24
C LEU A 233 -13.11 2.46 -18.80
N VAL A 234 -14.15 2.26 -17.98
CA VAL A 234 -15.02 3.34 -17.53
C VAL A 234 -14.59 3.89 -16.18
N SER A 235 -14.09 3.06 -15.24
CA SER A 235 -13.74 3.53 -13.88
C SER A 235 -12.26 3.91 -13.73
N VAL A 236 -11.96 4.84 -12.81
CA VAL A 236 -10.58 5.18 -12.43
C VAL A 236 -9.86 3.95 -11.89
N LYS A 237 -10.56 3.11 -11.11
CA LYS A 237 -10.00 1.90 -10.51
C LYS A 237 -9.49 0.92 -11.58
N ASP A 238 -10.26 0.71 -12.64
CA ASP A 238 -9.88 -0.18 -13.73
C ASP A 238 -8.74 0.41 -14.55
N CYS A 239 -8.76 1.73 -14.78
CA CYS A 239 -7.66 2.44 -15.44
C CYS A 239 -6.34 2.27 -14.65
N LEU A 240 -6.36 2.48 -13.34
CA LEU A 240 -5.18 2.31 -12.48
C LEU A 240 -4.70 0.85 -12.47
N ALA A 241 -5.61 -0.13 -12.44
CA ALA A 241 -5.25 -1.55 -12.51
C ALA A 241 -4.57 -1.90 -13.84
N PHE A 242 -5.10 -1.40 -14.96
CA PHE A 242 -4.48 -1.58 -16.28
C PHE A 242 -3.09 -0.95 -16.33
N LEU A 243 -2.94 0.30 -15.86
CA LEU A 243 -1.68 1.02 -15.87
C LEU A 243 -0.65 0.42 -14.92
N SER A 244 -1.07 -0.14 -13.79
CA SER A 244 -0.18 -0.86 -12.86
C SER A 244 0.49 -2.07 -13.54
N ARG A 245 -0.28 -2.83 -14.33
CA ARG A 245 0.28 -3.93 -15.14
C ARG A 245 1.31 -3.41 -16.14
N GLN A 246 1.05 -2.27 -16.79
CA GLN A 246 2.01 -1.65 -17.72
C GLN A 246 3.26 -1.12 -17.01
N ALA A 247 3.10 -0.50 -15.83
CA ALA A 247 4.20 0.04 -15.03
C ALA A 247 5.16 -1.04 -14.52
N LYS A 248 4.61 -2.21 -14.13
CA LYS A 248 5.43 -3.36 -13.70
C LYS A 248 6.32 -3.86 -14.83
N VAL A 249 5.79 -3.91 -16.05
CA VAL A 249 6.55 -4.25 -17.27
C VAL A 249 7.67 -3.25 -17.52
N GLU A 250 7.44 -1.95 -17.30
CA GLU A 250 8.48 -0.91 -17.45
C GLU A 250 9.60 -1.02 -16.40
N LYS A 251 9.26 -1.36 -15.14
CA LYS A 251 10.25 -1.53 -14.06
C LYS A 251 11.13 -2.76 -14.28
N GLU A 252 10.55 -3.87 -14.73
CA GLU A 252 11.27 -5.08 -15.12
C GLU A 252 12.23 -4.83 -16.31
N TRP A 253 11.81 -3.99 -17.26
CA TRP A 253 12.67 -3.53 -18.36
C TRP A 253 13.91 -2.75 -17.89
N ARG A 254 13.77 -1.86 -16.90
CA ARG A 254 14.90 -1.05 -16.38
C ARG A 254 15.92 -1.88 -15.62
N SER A 255 15.50 -2.92 -14.91
CA SER A 255 16.43 -3.85 -14.24
C SER A 255 17.25 -4.69 -15.23
N CYS A 256 16.76 -4.92 -16.45
CA CYS A 256 17.53 -5.57 -17.52
C CYS A 256 18.37 -4.59 -18.35
N GLY A 257 18.32 -3.29 -18.05
CA GLY A 257 18.96 -2.21 -18.83
C GLY A 257 20.38 -1.85 -18.42
N ASN A 258 20.97 -2.52 -17.42
CA ASN A 258 22.31 -2.18 -16.88
C ASN A 258 23.44 -3.15 -17.27
N TYR A 259 23.27 -3.99 -18.29
CA TYR A 259 24.39 -4.75 -18.85
C TYR A 259 24.64 -4.31 -20.29
N GLY A 260 25.33 -3.18 -20.42
CA GLY A 260 26.32 -3.08 -21.47
C GLY A 260 27.49 -3.95 -21.05
N ASP A 261 27.48 -5.23 -21.43
CA ASP A 261 28.70 -6.01 -21.47
C ASP A 261 28.55 -7.14 -22.48
N GLY A 262 29.51 -7.19 -23.39
CA GLY A 262 29.66 -8.31 -24.30
C GLY A 262 30.00 -9.55 -23.50
N ILE A 263 29.03 -10.46 -23.37
CA ILE A 263 29.33 -11.83 -22.97
C ILE A 263 28.68 -12.77 -23.99
N SER A 264 29.57 -13.51 -24.63
CA SER A 264 29.36 -14.62 -25.52
C SER A 264 28.28 -15.57 -24.99
N PHE A 265 27.39 -15.96 -25.88
CA PHE A 265 26.26 -16.85 -25.60
C PHE A 265 26.79 -18.26 -25.34
N SER A 266 27.02 -18.62 -24.07
CA SER A 266 27.17 -20.01 -23.64
C SER A 266 26.14 -20.34 -22.57
N SER A 267 25.14 -21.10 -23.02
CA SER A 267 24.44 -22.19 -22.34
C SER A 267 23.99 -21.99 -20.88
N GLY A 268 22.66 -22.04 -20.67
CA GLY A 268 22.11 -22.55 -19.40
C GLY A 268 21.29 -21.58 -18.55
N ARG A 269 20.35 -20.83 -19.13
CA ARG A 269 19.04 -20.47 -18.52
C ARG A 269 18.23 -19.80 -19.62
N SER A 270 17.10 -20.40 -19.99
CA SER A 270 16.16 -19.80 -20.95
C SER A 270 15.55 -18.54 -20.31
N VAL A 271 16.23 -17.39 -20.47
CA VAL A 271 15.65 -16.08 -20.20
C VAL A 271 14.53 -15.92 -21.21
N ILE A 272 13.29 -16.09 -20.77
CA ILE A 272 12.09 -16.03 -21.61
C ILE A 272 12.11 -14.69 -22.37
N ALA A 273 12.48 -14.74 -23.65
CA ALA A 273 12.75 -13.56 -24.46
C ALA A 273 11.43 -12.94 -24.94
N LEU A 274 10.91 -11.98 -24.17
CA LEU A 274 9.80 -11.13 -24.56
C LEU A 274 10.06 -10.40 -25.89
N CYS A 275 8.99 -10.19 -26.67
CA CYS A 275 9.05 -9.40 -27.89
C CYS A 275 9.33 -7.92 -27.57
N ARG A 276 10.44 -7.35 -28.09
CA ARG A 276 10.84 -5.95 -27.82
C ARG A 276 9.93 -4.91 -28.48
N LEU A 277 9.15 -5.32 -29.47
CA LEU A 277 8.13 -4.48 -30.09
C LEU A 277 6.88 -4.48 -29.21
N CYS A 278 6.08 -5.54 -29.22
CA CYS A 278 4.77 -5.55 -28.55
C CYS A 278 4.79 -5.90 -27.06
N GLY A 279 5.87 -6.49 -26.53
CA GLY A 279 5.99 -6.85 -25.12
C GLY A 279 5.36 -8.19 -24.72
N PHE A 280 4.92 -9.04 -25.66
CA PHE A 280 4.35 -10.36 -25.36
C PHE A 280 5.42 -11.48 -25.31
N LYS A 281 5.12 -12.59 -24.62
CA LYS A 281 6.00 -13.78 -24.48
C LYS A 281 5.84 -14.78 -25.64
N ASP A 282 4.81 -14.64 -26.45
CA ASP A 282 4.35 -15.70 -27.37
C ASP A 282 5.15 -15.77 -28.67
N HIS A 283 6.08 -14.83 -28.90
CA HIS A 283 6.90 -14.81 -30.12
C HIS A 283 8.21 -14.03 -29.93
N LYS A 284 9.19 -14.36 -30.77
CA LYS A 284 10.44 -13.60 -30.87
C LYS A 284 10.18 -12.23 -31.52
N THR A 285 11.00 -11.23 -31.19
CA THR A 285 10.84 -9.84 -31.69
C THR A 285 10.75 -9.76 -33.22
N PHE A 286 11.51 -10.58 -33.94
CA PHE A 286 11.52 -10.63 -35.40
C PHE A 286 10.23 -11.23 -36.01
N ALA A 287 9.46 -11.98 -35.22
CA ALA A 287 8.19 -12.60 -35.60
C ALA A 287 6.97 -11.77 -35.15
N CYS A 288 7.16 -10.55 -34.62
CA CYS A 288 6.07 -9.70 -34.16
C CYS A 288 5.11 -9.32 -35.29
N ARG A 289 3.83 -9.69 -35.15
CA ARG A 289 2.77 -9.30 -36.10
C ARG A 289 1.77 -8.31 -35.52
N VAL A 290 1.98 -7.87 -34.27
CA VAL A 290 1.10 -6.91 -33.59
C VAL A 290 1.18 -5.54 -34.27
N GLY A 291 0.04 -5.02 -34.73
CA GLY A 291 -0.08 -3.73 -35.43
C GLY A 291 0.46 -3.75 -36.87
N SER A 292 0.42 -2.61 -37.57
CA SER A 292 0.99 -2.47 -38.92
C SER A 292 2.52 -2.39 -38.90
N ALA A 293 3.18 -2.62 -40.05
CA ALA A 293 4.63 -2.47 -40.15
C ALA A 293 5.09 -1.03 -39.83
N ALA A 294 4.28 -0.03 -40.18
CA ALA A 294 4.51 1.37 -39.81
C ALA A 294 4.43 1.59 -38.30
N SER A 295 3.43 1.01 -37.62
CA SER A 295 3.31 1.06 -36.16
C SER A 295 4.48 0.38 -35.46
N ARG A 296 4.93 -0.78 -35.97
CA ARG A 296 6.12 -1.49 -35.45
C ARG A 296 7.41 -0.71 -35.67
N LYS A 297 7.56 -0.01 -36.81
CA LYS A 297 8.67 0.89 -37.08
C LYS A 297 8.71 2.07 -36.11
N LYS A 298 7.56 2.73 -35.89
CA LYS A 298 7.42 3.83 -34.92
C LYS A 298 7.73 3.36 -33.49
N MET A 299 7.29 2.16 -33.13
CA MET A 299 7.57 1.55 -31.83
C MET A 299 9.05 1.21 -31.63
N ALA A 300 9.72 0.69 -32.67
CA ALA A 300 11.16 0.46 -32.65
C ALA A 300 11.94 1.78 -32.48
N MET A 301 11.53 2.86 -33.16
CA MET A 301 12.12 4.19 -33.01
C MET A 301 11.91 4.75 -31.60
N LEU A 302 10.69 4.69 -31.07
CA LEU A 302 10.34 5.17 -29.73
C LEU A 302 11.16 4.44 -28.65
N LYS A 303 11.35 3.14 -28.81
CA LYS A 303 12.13 2.29 -27.91
C LYS A 303 13.64 2.31 -28.20
N LYS A 304 14.10 3.20 -29.10
CA LYS A 304 15.51 3.34 -29.51
C LYS A 304 16.16 2.02 -29.91
N LEU A 305 15.40 1.17 -30.58
CA LEU A 305 15.90 -0.08 -31.13
C LEU A 305 16.52 0.17 -32.50
N CYS A 306 17.61 -0.53 -32.78
CA CYS A 306 18.19 -0.59 -34.11
C CYS A 306 17.13 -1.13 -35.08
N LEU A 307 16.79 -0.36 -36.11
CA LEU A 307 15.77 -0.77 -37.08
C LEU A 307 16.18 -1.98 -37.92
N ARG A 308 17.47 -2.35 -37.91
CA ARG A 308 18.02 -3.51 -38.63
C ARG A 308 17.88 -4.81 -37.86
N CYS A 309 18.32 -4.85 -36.60
CA CYS A 309 18.34 -6.06 -35.78
C CYS A 309 17.35 -6.03 -34.59
N LEU A 310 16.59 -4.94 -34.43
CA LEU A 310 15.63 -4.72 -33.35
C LEU A 310 16.22 -4.89 -31.94
N GLN A 311 17.53 -4.68 -31.80
CA GLN A 311 18.25 -4.63 -30.52
C GLN A 311 18.51 -3.19 -30.09
N PRO A 312 18.50 -2.91 -28.78
CA PRO A 312 18.88 -1.59 -28.25
C PRO A 312 20.41 -1.36 -28.36
N GLY A 313 20.84 -0.14 -28.05
CA GLY A 313 22.25 0.22 -27.83
C GLY A 313 23.04 0.66 -29.06
N HIS A 314 22.47 0.58 -30.26
CA HIS A 314 23.10 1.09 -31.48
C HIS A 314 22.07 1.53 -32.53
N LEU A 315 22.49 2.36 -33.49
CA LEU A 315 21.68 2.79 -34.63
C LEU A 315 21.86 1.82 -35.81
N ALA A 316 20.93 1.85 -36.78
CA ALA A 316 20.99 0.98 -37.95
C ALA A 316 22.28 1.16 -38.77
N LYS A 317 22.82 2.39 -38.80
CA LYS A 317 24.09 2.74 -39.45
C LYS A 317 25.31 2.07 -38.81
N ASP A 318 25.27 1.84 -37.49
CA ASP A 318 26.37 1.28 -36.71
C ASP A 318 26.15 -0.24 -36.45
N CYS A 319 25.16 -0.83 -37.13
CA CYS A 319 24.76 -2.21 -36.92
C CYS A 319 25.67 -3.18 -37.67
N LYS A 320 26.40 -4.00 -36.92
CA LYS A 320 27.29 -5.05 -37.45
C LYS A 320 26.56 -6.24 -38.09
N SER A 321 25.24 -6.36 -37.89
CA SER A 321 24.44 -7.43 -38.51
C SER A 321 24.45 -7.26 -40.03
N LYS A 322 24.62 -8.35 -40.80
CA LYS A 322 24.50 -8.32 -42.26
C LYS A 322 23.05 -8.42 -42.75
N PHE A 323 22.06 -8.44 -41.85
CA PHE A 323 20.66 -8.62 -42.18
C PHE A 323 20.14 -7.52 -43.12
N LEU A 324 19.40 -7.93 -44.15
CA LEU A 324 18.69 -7.05 -45.08
C LEU A 324 17.22 -7.44 -45.11
N CYS A 325 16.34 -6.47 -45.33
CA CYS A 325 14.92 -6.72 -45.46
C CYS A 325 14.65 -7.69 -46.61
N THR A 326 13.92 -8.76 -46.34
CA THR A 326 13.55 -9.77 -47.35
C THR A 326 12.55 -9.24 -48.40
N SER A 327 11.82 -8.17 -48.10
CA SER A 327 10.81 -7.59 -48.99
C SER A 327 11.37 -6.50 -49.91
N CYS A 328 12.21 -5.59 -49.39
CA CYS A 328 12.73 -4.45 -50.16
C CYS A 328 14.26 -4.37 -50.23
N ARG A 329 14.97 -5.35 -49.66
CA ARG A 329 16.44 -5.42 -49.56
C ARG A 329 17.12 -4.26 -48.82
N GLY A 330 16.35 -3.37 -48.19
CA GLY A 330 16.88 -2.26 -47.40
C GLY A 330 17.51 -2.69 -46.07
N MET A 331 18.32 -1.80 -45.47
CA MET A 331 19.00 -2.01 -44.18
C MET A 331 18.05 -1.85 -42.97
N HIS A 332 16.98 -2.62 -42.94
CA HIS A 332 16.03 -2.69 -41.83
C HIS A 332 15.45 -4.11 -41.69
N SER A 333 14.84 -4.40 -40.54
CA SER A 333 14.14 -5.66 -40.29
C SER A 333 12.88 -5.75 -41.15
N SER A 334 12.61 -6.89 -41.79
CA SER A 334 11.38 -7.12 -42.56
C SER A 334 10.11 -6.83 -41.75
N ASN A 335 10.20 -6.95 -40.43
CA ASN A 335 9.12 -6.69 -39.50
C ASN A 335 8.66 -5.21 -39.48
N VAL A 336 9.57 -4.28 -39.80
CA VAL A 336 9.34 -2.81 -39.80
C VAL A 336 9.39 -2.21 -41.21
N CYS A 337 9.32 -3.05 -42.24
CA CYS A 337 9.35 -2.63 -43.64
C CYS A 337 8.02 -1.99 -44.05
N SER A 338 8.06 -0.75 -44.55
CA SER A 338 6.89 -0.04 -45.06
C SER A 338 6.51 -0.47 -46.49
N ASN A 339 7.40 -1.18 -47.20
CA ASN A 339 7.23 -1.60 -48.60
C ASN A 339 6.99 -3.12 -48.70
N ALA A 340 6.06 -3.65 -47.91
CA ALA A 340 5.73 -5.06 -47.98
C ALA A 340 4.90 -5.35 -49.26
N SER A 341 5.52 -5.93 -50.29
CA SER A 341 4.79 -6.48 -51.43
C SER A 341 3.92 -7.67 -50.99
N PRO A 342 2.70 -7.85 -51.52
CA PRO A 342 1.83 -8.97 -51.16
C PRO A 342 2.36 -10.25 -51.83
N GLY A 343 3.05 -11.09 -51.08
CA GLY A 343 3.62 -12.32 -51.61
C GLY A 343 3.85 -13.37 -50.54
N ARG A 344 3.05 -14.45 -50.62
CA ARG A 344 3.11 -15.73 -49.89
C ARG A 344 2.34 -15.81 -48.56
N SER A 345 1.02 -15.83 -48.70
CA SER A 345 0.07 -16.34 -47.71
C SER A 345 0.12 -17.88 -47.68
N THR A 346 0.46 -18.47 -46.55
CA THR A 346 -0.05 -19.81 -46.21
C THR A 346 -1.47 -19.62 -45.72
N LYS A 347 -2.43 -20.13 -46.49
CA LYS A 347 -3.86 -20.20 -46.19
C LYS A 347 -4.09 -20.73 -44.76
N THR A 348 -4.96 -20.06 -44.00
CA THR A 348 -6.27 -20.59 -43.57
C THR A 348 -7.20 -19.40 -43.27
N MET A 349 -8.42 -19.51 -43.78
CA MET A 349 -9.54 -18.55 -43.76
C MET A 349 -10.09 -18.40 -42.32
N ASN A 350 -10.66 -17.27 -41.90
CA ASN A 350 -12.00 -16.84 -42.29
C ASN A 350 -12.18 -15.33 -42.32
N ASN A 351 -12.92 -14.89 -43.34
CA ASN A 351 -13.45 -13.56 -43.59
C ASN A 351 -14.38 -13.09 -42.48
N VAL A 352 -14.29 -11.80 -42.15
CA VAL A 352 -15.48 -10.95 -42.04
C VAL A 352 -15.16 -9.69 -42.85
N ASP A 353 -16.08 -9.36 -43.75
CA ASP A 353 -16.02 -8.27 -44.71
C ASP A 353 -15.86 -6.91 -44.03
N ILE A 354 -14.97 -6.10 -44.58
CA ILE A 354 -14.87 -4.66 -44.34
C ILE A 354 -15.81 -4.01 -45.36
N ASN A 355 -16.87 -3.36 -44.89
CA ASN A 355 -17.51 -2.32 -45.69
C ASN A 355 -16.62 -1.07 -45.62
N ASP A 356 -16.14 -0.67 -46.79
CA ASP A 356 -15.53 0.63 -47.05
C ASP A 356 -16.58 1.72 -46.93
N ASP A 357 -16.54 2.50 -45.86
CA ASP A 357 -17.10 3.86 -45.81
C ASP A 357 -16.19 4.72 -44.91
N VAL A 358 -15.05 5.13 -45.48
CA VAL A 358 -14.22 6.21 -44.94
C VAL A 358 -14.14 7.30 -46.00
N LYS A 359 -15.15 8.15 -46.04
CA LYS A 359 -15.04 9.57 -46.38
C LYS A 359 -16.06 10.33 -45.52
N ASP A 360 -15.66 11.49 -45.02
CA ASP A 360 -16.48 12.49 -44.32
C ASP A 360 -16.55 12.50 -42.77
N GLU A 361 -15.43 12.28 -42.07
CA GLU A 361 -15.32 12.72 -40.65
C GLU A 361 -14.02 13.48 -40.30
N PHE A 362 -13.34 14.08 -41.30
CA PHE A 362 -12.14 14.89 -41.06
C PHE A 362 -12.38 16.41 -41.09
N SER A 363 -13.63 16.85 -41.24
CA SER A 363 -13.99 18.28 -41.41
C SER A 363 -14.73 18.89 -40.22
N GLU A 364 -15.34 18.10 -39.33
CA GLU A 364 -16.13 18.63 -38.20
C GLU A 364 -15.37 18.73 -36.87
N ALA A 365 -14.21 18.08 -36.73
CA ALA A 365 -13.42 18.15 -35.49
C ALA A 365 -12.55 19.42 -35.37
N LEU A 366 -12.54 20.30 -36.38
CA LEU A 366 -11.75 21.54 -36.40
C LEU A 366 -12.57 22.82 -36.15
N ASN A 367 -13.91 22.74 -36.08
CA ASN A 367 -14.78 23.90 -35.86
C ASN A 367 -15.23 24.09 -34.40
N CYS A 368 -14.94 23.16 -33.49
CA CYS A 368 -15.32 23.29 -32.07
C CYS A 368 -14.24 23.92 -31.17
N LEU A 369 -13.19 24.52 -31.75
CA LEU A 369 -12.10 25.18 -31.00
C LEU A 369 -11.87 26.66 -31.38
N ALA A 370 -12.82 27.28 -32.09
CA ALA A 370 -12.69 28.67 -32.52
C ALA A 370 -13.98 29.47 -32.32
N LEU A 371 -14.51 29.55 -31.08
CA LEU A 371 -15.42 30.63 -30.67
C LEU A 371 -15.29 30.88 -29.15
N SER A 372 -14.31 31.68 -28.76
CA SER A 372 -14.39 32.56 -27.59
C SER A 372 -13.37 33.67 -27.74
N ASP A 373 -13.70 34.65 -28.59
CA ASP A 373 -13.16 36.02 -28.57
C ASP A 373 -14.19 36.94 -29.22
N ASN A 374 -15.22 37.27 -28.42
CA ASN A 374 -15.88 38.59 -28.30
C ASN A 374 -17.05 38.51 -27.33
#